data_AF-A0A3A1QMW5-F1
#
_entry.id   AF-A0A3A1QMW5-F1
#
_cell.length_a   1.000
_cell.length_b   1.000
_cell.length_c   1.000
_cell.angle_alpha   90.00
_cell.angle_beta   90.00
_cell.angle_gamma   90.00
#
_symmetry.space_group_name_H-M   'P 1'
#
loop_
_entity.id
_entity.type
_entity.pdbx_description
1 polymer ?
#
loop_
_entity_poly.entity_id
_entity_poly.type
_entity_poly.pdbx_seq_one_letter_code
_entity_poly.pdbx_strand_id
1 'polypeptide(L)'
;MIEKLLKFGMDEGYFIIKEIKDIEKSCCDISSTKVIDFDETKKRLIQVINQSPEVFQEPKSCDALKLFTNTNRLDFLEFKGLDRFISNLEGQSPDKATKLIDKQIIKFDFETKIQDSLFLLELMLKMSRLEITKAERDNFRSIPKNYIIMVDIEIEEDPVKNMALSLAYLSSTSNYQEKVVLHLIDEVSSLHNRIEINKPIIKSSKEIDNYYKELEQIGV
;
A
#
# COMPACT_ATOMS: atom_id res chain seq x y z
N MET A 1 2.31 22.21 1.79
CA MET A 1 3.14 21.30 2.63
C MET A 1 3.57 20.06 1.87
N ILE A 2 2.67 19.26 1.27
CA ILE A 2 3.08 18.07 0.47
C ILE A 2 4.08 18.43 -0.62
N GLU A 3 3.88 19.55 -1.31
CA GLU A 3 4.83 20.04 -2.32
C GLU A 3 6.24 20.29 -1.74
N LYS A 4 6.34 20.87 -0.54
CA LYS A 4 7.63 21.05 0.14
C LYS A 4 8.27 19.71 0.48
N LEU A 5 7.49 18.75 0.99
CA LEU A 5 7.97 17.40 1.31
C LEU A 5 8.46 16.67 0.05
N LEU A 6 7.69 16.74 -1.05
CA LEU A 6 8.06 16.14 -2.33
C LEU A 6 9.35 16.74 -2.85
N LYS A 7 9.43 18.07 -2.91
CA LYS A 7 10.63 18.78 -3.35
C LYS A 7 11.85 18.42 -2.51
N PHE A 8 11.72 18.49 -1.18
CA PHE A 8 12.79 18.11 -0.25
C PHE A 8 13.26 16.67 -0.45
N GLY A 9 12.32 15.71 -0.53
CA GLY A 9 12.67 14.32 -0.72
C GLY A 9 13.38 14.06 -2.06
N MET A 10 13.02 14.78 -3.11
CA MET A 10 13.70 14.71 -4.41
C MET A 10 15.09 15.36 -4.37
N ASP A 11 15.20 16.59 -3.84
CA ASP A 11 16.44 17.37 -3.80
C ASP A 11 17.53 16.69 -2.94
N GLU A 12 17.13 16.08 -1.82
CA GLU A 12 18.02 15.32 -0.94
C GLU A 12 18.23 13.87 -1.38
N GLY A 13 17.58 13.45 -2.47
CA GLY A 13 17.71 12.11 -3.04
C GLY A 13 17.10 10.99 -2.20
N TYR A 14 16.16 11.30 -1.28
CA TYR A 14 15.38 10.29 -0.56
C TYR A 14 14.30 9.67 -1.44
N PHE A 15 13.65 10.46 -2.29
CA PHE A 15 12.60 10.01 -3.18
C PHE A 15 13.16 9.69 -4.55
N ILE A 16 12.98 8.44 -4.97
CA ILE A 16 13.25 7.99 -6.33
C ILE A 16 11.93 7.67 -6.99
N ILE A 17 11.58 8.44 -8.03
CA ILE A 17 10.37 8.21 -8.81
C ILE A 17 10.63 7.10 -9.82
N LYS A 18 9.78 6.08 -9.83
CA LYS A 18 9.76 4.98 -10.80
C LYS A 18 8.34 4.73 -11.27
N GLU A 19 8.17 4.08 -12.42
CA GLU A 19 6.88 3.50 -12.77
C GLU A 19 6.63 2.27 -11.88
N ILE A 20 5.37 1.96 -11.56
CA ILE A 20 5.02 0.82 -10.72
C ILE A 20 5.68 -0.47 -11.23
N LYS A 21 5.68 -0.70 -12.56
CA LYS A 21 6.31 -1.87 -13.18
C LYS A 21 7.82 -2.01 -12.95
N ASP A 22 8.51 -0.91 -12.63
CA ASP A 22 9.96 -0.88 -12.46
C ASP A 22 10.39 -0.98 -10.97
N ILE A 23 9.44 -1.20 -10.06
CA ILE A 23 9.71 -1.46 -8.64
C ILE A 23 10.08 -2.94 -8.45
N GLU A 24 11.17 -3.24 -7.74
CA GLU A 24 11.77 -4.58 -7.57
C GLU A 24 10.78 -5.66 -7.08
N LYS A 25 9.71 -5.27 -6.38
CA LYS A 25 8.68 -6.15 -5.82
C LYS A 25 7.29 -5.93 -6.41
N SER A 26 7.18 -5.20 -7.51
CA SER A 26 5.89 -4.99 -8.16
C SER A 26 5.24 -6.31 -8.54
N CYS A 27 3.94 -6.42 -8.27
CA CYS A 27 3.10 -7.49 -8.82
C CYS A 27 2.47 -7.11 -10.17
N CYS A 28 2.76 -5.91 -10.69
CA CYS A 28 2.26 -5.42 -11.98
C CYS A 28 3.43 -5.13 -12.91
N ASP A 29 3.39 -5.66 -14.13
CA ASP A 29 4.39 -5.45 -15.19
C ASP A 29 3.92 -4.46 -16.28
N ILE A 30 2.65 -4.05 -16.23
CA ILE A 30 2.03 -3.19 -17.26
C ILE A 30 1.83 -1.73 -16.84
N SER A 31 1.80 -1.43 -15.53
CA SER A 31 1.44 -0.10 -15.02
C SER A 31 2.51 0.94 -15.31
N SER A 32 2.07 2.05 -15.89
CA SER A 32 2.88 3.24 -16.20
C SER A 32 2.79 4.34 -15.14
N THR A 33 1.98 4.12 -14.09
CA THR A 33 1.81 5.07 -13.00
C THR A 33 3.15 5.33 -12.32
N LYS A 34 3.53 6.60 -12.23
CA LYS A 34 4.72 7.04 -11.48
C LYS A 34 4.44 7.17 -9.99
N VAL A 35 5.31 6.56 -9.20
CA VAL A 35 5.29 6.52 -7.73
C VAL A 35 6.72 6.66 -7.19
N ILE A 36 6.84 6.98 -5.90
CA ILE A 36 8.10 6.96 -5.17
C ILE A 36 8.36 5.52 -4.71
N ASP A 37 9.55 4.99 -4.98
CA ASP A 37 10.05 3.74 -4.39
C ASP A 37 10.30 3.95 -2.89
N PHE A 38 9.37 3.46 -2.08
CA PHE A 38 9.34 3.80 -0.66
C PHE A 38 10.20 2.85 0.17
N ASP A 39 10.44 1.63 -0.33
CA ASP A 39 11.46 0.74 0.21
C ASP A 39 12.86 1.35 0.06
N GLU A 40 13.16 1.99 -1.07
CA GLU A 40 14.42 2.72 -1.27
C GLU A 40 14.50 3.98 -0.40
N THR A 41 13.38 4.71 -0.25
CA THR A 41 13.29 5.85 0.66
C THR A 41 13.65 5.43 2.09
N LYS A 42 13.06 4.33 2.58
CA LYS A 42 13.38 3.74 3.89
C LYS A 42 14.87 3.46 4.03
N LYS A 43 15.48 2.73 3.07
CA LYS A 43 16.91 2.37 3.12
C LYS A 43 17.78 3.62 3.31
N ARG A 44 17.49 4.68 2.55
CA ARG A 44 18.24 5.95 2.62
C ARG A 44 18.05 6.68 3.94
N LEU A 45 16.82 6.74 4.45
CA LEU A 45 16.55 7.37 5.75
C LEU A 45 17.28 6.62 6.88
N ILE A 46 17.21 5.29 6.89
CA ILE A 46 17.88 4.46 7.91
C ILE A 46 19.40 4.67 7.87
N GLN A 47 20.01 4.74 6.68
CA GLN A 47 21.45 5.00 6.54
C GLN A 47 21.87 6.34 7.16
N VAL A 48 21.00 7.34 7.13
CA VAL A 48 21.27 8.65 7.77
C VAL A 48 21.09 8.56 9.29
N ILE A 49 20.07 7.84 9.77
CA ILE A 49 19.74 7.74 11.20
C ILE A 49 20.73 6.83 11.95
N ASN A 50 21.08 5.68 11.39
CA ASN A 50 21.98 4.67 11.97
C ASN A 50 23.46 5.09 12.01
N GLN A 51 23.79 6.31 11.60
CA GLN A 51 25.06 6.94 11.97
C GLN A 51 25.10 7.35 13.45
N SER A 52 23.97 7.21 14.17
CA SER A 52 23.84 7.39 15.62
C SER A 52 24.09 6.07 16.38
N PRO A 53 24.55 6.11 17.65
CA PRO A 53 24.97 4.92 18.41
C PRO A 53 23.84 3.95 18.82
N GLU A 54 22.58 4.27 18.55
CA GLU A 54 21.43 3.42 18.87
C GLU A 54 21.03 2.58 17.66
N VAL A 55 20.89 1.26 17.85
CA VAL A 55 20.43 0.35 16.81
C VAL A 55 18.94 0.61 16.56
N PHE A 56 18.61 1.28 15.47
CA PHE A 56 17.24 1.49 15.05
C PHE A 56 16.69 0.20 14.43
N GLN A 57 15.61 -0.35 14.99
CA GLN A 57 14.90 -1.47 14.37
C GLN A 57 14.37 -1.02 13.00
N GLU A 58 14.67 -1.79 11.94
CA GLU A 58 14.27 -1.42 10.60
C GLU A 58 12.73 -1.46 10.44
N PRO A 59 12.08 -0.32 10.11
CA PRO A 59 10.64 -0.27 9.89
C PRO A 59 10.22 -1.12 8.69
N LYS A 60 9.03 -1.72 8.76
CA LYS A 60 8.39 -2.40 7.63
C LYS A 60 7.67 -1.33 6.80
N SER A 61 8.32 -0.76 5.81
CA SER A 61 7.64 0.20 4.91
C SER A 61 6.70 -0.50 3.93
N CYS A 62 5.75 0.28 3.41
CA CYS A 62 5.04 -0.04 2.16
C CYS A 62 6.03 -0.02 0.98
N ASP A 63 5.64 -0.66 -0.12
CA ASP A 63 6.51 -0.77 -1.29
C ASP A 63 6.65 0.56 -2.03
N ALA A 64 5.56 1.33 -2.15
CA ALA A 64 5.56 2.61 -2.86
C ALA A 64 4.68 3.69 -2.21
N LEU A 65 4.93 4.94 -2.60
CA LEU A 65 4.22 6.13 -2.14
C LEU A 65 3.87 7.04 -3.32
N LYS A 66 2.64 7.53 -3.40
CA LYS A 66 2.24 8.58 -4.34
C LYS A 66 1.77 9.82 -3.58
N LEU A 67 2.35 10.95 -3.91
CA LEU A 67 2.02 12.25 -3.31
C LEU A 67 1.28 13.12 -4.32
N PHE A 68 0.11 13.63 -3.93
CA PHE A 68 -0.68 14.55 -4.74
C PHE A 68 -0.60 15.95 -4.15
N THR A 69 0.07 16.85 -4.86
CA THR A 69 0.22 18.25 -4.44
C THR A 69 -1.09 19.02 -4.56
N ASN A 70 -1.86 18.79 -5.64
CA ASN A 70 -3.06 19.57 -5.94
C ASN A 70 -4.24 19.23 -5.02
N THR A 71 -4.43 17.94 -4.72
CA THR A 71 -5.51 17.46 -3.85
C THR A 71 -5.06 17.28 -2.40
N ASN A 72 -3.82 17.64 -2.08
CA ASN A 72 -3.18 17.52 -0.77
C ASN A 72 -3.44 16.15 -0.12
N ARG A 73 -3.12 15.09 -0.87
CA ARG A 73 -3.43 13.69 -0.55
C ARG A 73 -2.17 12.83 -0.66
N LEU A 74 -2.08 11.78 0.14
CA LEU A 74 -1.05 10.74 -0.04
C LEU A 74 -1.67 9.36 -0.11
N ASP A 75 -1.08 8.52 -0.96
CA ASP A 75 -1.46 7.14 -1.16
C ASP A 75 -0.23 6.27 -0.91
N PHE A 76 -0.31 5.40 0.10
CA PHE A 76 0.64 4.32 0.31
C PHE A 76 0.20 3.11 -0.51
N LEU A 77 1.14 2.49 -1.24
CA LEU A 77 0.87 1.33 -2.07
C LEU A 77 1.65 0.12 -1.54
N GLU A 78 0.95 -0.99 -1.39
CA GLU A 78 1.52 -2.28 -1.03
C GLU A 78 1.24 -3.28 -2.15
N PHE A 79 2.27 -3.95 -2.65
CA PHE A 79 2.20 -4.86 -3.78
C PHE A 79 2.14 -6.30 -3.29
N LYS A 80 1.09 -7.03 -3.69
CA LYS A 80 0.89 -8.44 -3.34
C LYS A 80 0.68 -9.28 -4.60
N GLY A 81 1.68 -10.06 -4.96
CA GLY A 81 1.55 -11.11 -5.96
C GLY A 81 0.84 -12.33 -5.37
N LEU A 82 -0.39 -12.57 -5.80
CA LEU A 82 -1.31 -13.60 -5.31
C LEU A 82 -1.50 -14.73 -6.32
N ASP A 83 -1.30 -14.51 -7.62
CA ASP A 83 -1.49 -15.53 -8.66
C ASP A 83 -0.73 -16.82 -8.35
N ARG A 84 0.59 -16.71 -8.15
CA ARG A 84 1.44 -17.86 -7.83
C ARG A 84 1.05 -18.53 -6.51
N PHE A 85 0.59 -17.74 -5.53
CA PHE A 85 0.13 -18.29 -4.27
C PHE A 85 -1.13 -19.13 -4.46
N ILE A 86 -2.10 -18.63 -5.22
CA ILE A 86 -3.35 -19.31 -5.56
C ILE A 86 -3.07 -20.62 -6.32
N SER A 87 -2.19 -20.61 -7.32
CA SER A 87 -1.81 -21.84 -8.04
C SER A 87 -1.23 -22.91 -7.11
N ASN A 88 -0.51 -22.52 -6.05
CA ASN A 88 0.02 -23.49 -5.07
C ASN A 88 -1.04 -24.07 -4.12
N LEU A 89 -2.23 -23.47 -4.07
CA LEU A 89 -3.37 -24.00 -3.31
C LEU A 89 -4.11 -25.09 -4.08
N GLU A 90 -3.95 -25.16 -5.40
CA GLU A 90 -4.51 -26.22 -6.22
C GLU A 90 -4.02 -27.60 -5.73
N GLY A 91 -4.96 -28.53 -5.55
CA GLY A 91 -4.67 -29.87 -5.02
C GLY A 91 -4.53 -29.96 -3.49
N GLN A 92 -4.65 -28.85 -2.75
CA GLN A 92 -4.78 -28.90 -1.29
C GLN A 92 -6.22 -29.25 -0.89
N SER A 93 -6.40 -29.89 0.26
CA SER A 93 -7.75 -30.03 0.83
C SER A 93 -8.32 -28.65 1.20
N PRO A 94 -9.65 -28.45 1.17
CA PRO A 94 -10.28 -27.17 1.50
C PRO A 94 -9.81 -26.59 2.85
N ASP A 95 -9.79 -27.40 3.90
CA ASP A 95 -9.36 -26.97 5.24
C ASP A 95 -7.89 -26.52 5.29
N LYS A 96 -7.03 -27.21 4.53
CA LYS A 96 -5.61 -26.88 4.48
C LYS A 96 -5.40 -25.59 3.69
N ALA A 97 -6.12 -25.41 2.58
CA ALA A 97 -6.08 -24.19 1.79
C ALA A 97 -6.51 -22.97 2.60
N THR A 98 -7.63 -23.05 3.34
CA THR A 98 -8.09 -21.94 4.20
C THR A 98 -7.01 -21.54 5.22
N LYS A 99 -6.42 -22.50 5.93
CA LYS A 99 -5.33 -22.21 6.89
C LYS A 99 -4.11 -21.56 6.24
N LEU A 100 -3.79 -21.92 4.99
CA LEU A 100 -2.69 -21.32 4.25
C LEU A 100 -3.01 -19.89 3.83
N ILE A 101 -4.26 -19.62 3.41
CA ILE A 101 -4.76 -18.28 3.09
C ILE A 101 -4.68 -17.37 4.32
N ASP A 102 -5.26 -17.80 5.45
CA ASP A 102 -5.24 -17.04 6.71
C ASP A 102 -3.81 -16.67 7.10
N LYS A 103 -2.91 -17.66 7.08
CA LYS A 103 -1.51 -17.48 7.45
C LYS A 103 -0.79 -16.53 6.51
N GLN A 104 -1.09 -16.58 5.21
CA GLN A 104 -0.48 -15.71 4.21
C GLN A 104 -0.95 -14.25 4.39
N ILE A 105 -2.23 -14.03 4.65
CA ILE A 105 -2.81 -12.70 4.85
C ILE A 105 -2.30 -12.07 6.15
N ILE A 106 -2.28 -12.83 7.26
CA ILE A 106 -1.68 -12.37 8.52
C ILE A 106 -0.20 -11.98 8.33
N LYS A 107 0.54 -12.75 7.53
CA LYS A 107 1.96 -12.49 7.25
C LYS A 107 2.18 -11.17 6.50
N PHE A 108 1.16 -10.63 5.82
CA PHE A 108 1.29 -9.35 5.13
C PHE A 108 1.50 -8.18 6.07
N ASP A 109 1.00 -8.27 7.31
CA ASP A 109 1.28 -7.31 8.39
C ASP A 109 0.99 -5.86 7.99
N PHE A 110 -0.16 -5.65 7.34
CA PHE A 110 -0.56 -4.38 6.74
C PHE A 110 -0.59 -3.24 7.76
N GLU A 111 -1.10 -3.51 8.97
CA GLU A 111 -1.22 -2.51 10.05
C GLU A 111 0.15 -1.92 10.41
N THR A 112 1.13 -2.78 10.73
CA THR A 112 2.51 -2.36 11.01
C THR A 112 3.10 -1.62 9.81
N LYS A 113 2.85 -2.10 8.58
CA LYS A 113 3.40 -1.47 7.37
C LYS A 113 2.95 -0.04 7.17
N ILE A 114 1.67 0.25 7.39
CA ILE A 114 1.13 1.60 7.31
C ILE A 114 1.71 2.48 8.42
N GLN A 115 1.72 1.99 9.66
CA GLN A 115 2.21 2.74 10.82
C GLN A 115 3.68 3.14 10.65
N ASP A 116 4.51 2.19 10.26
CA ASP A 116 5.94 2.40 10.01
C ASP A 116 6.18 3.34 8.82
N SER A 117 5.31 3.28 7.80
CA SER A 117 5.40 4.18 6.65
C SER A 117 5.03 5.63 6.99
N LEU A 118 4.01 5.82 7.82
CA LEU A 118 3.67 7.13 8.37
C LEU A 118 4.80 7.67 9.24
N PHE A 119 5.37 6.80 10.09
CA PHE A 119 6.51 7.16 10.92
C PHE A 119 7.70 7.67 10.10
N LEU A 120 8.05 7.01 8.99
CA LEU A 120 9.13 7.44 8.10
C LEU A 120 8.88 8.85 7.53
N LEU A 121 7.66 9.14 7.08
CA LEU A 121 7.31 10.48 6.61
C LEU A 121 7.34 11.52 7.74
N GLU A 122 6.84 11.18 8.94
CA GLU A 122 6.94 12.07 10.09
C GLU A 122 8.39 12.36 10.48
N LEU A 123 9.27 11.39 10.33
CA LEU A 123 10.70 11.56 10.59
C LEU A 123 11.34 12.51 9.57
N MET A 124 10.97 12.41 8.29
CA MET A 124 11.37 13.39 7.27
C MET A 124 10.92 14.81 7.65
N LEU A 125 9.68 14.98 8.13
CA LEU A 125 9.14 16.27 8.59
C LEU A 125 9.80 16.84 9.86
N LYS A 126 10.65 16.05 10.53
CA LYS A 126 11.45 16.46 11.69
C LYS A 126 12.91 16.77 11.31
N MET A 127 13.33 16.51 10.07
CA MET A 127 14.69 16.82 9.62
C MET A 127 14.91 18.33 9.60
N SER A 128 16.02 18.79 10.17
CA SER A 128 16.34 20.21 10.30
C SER A 128 16.45 20.96 8.97
N ARG A 129 16.85 20.26 7.91
CA ARG A 129 16.94 20.79 6.53
C ARG A 129 15.57 21.05 5.90
N LEU A 130 14.51 20.43 6.42
CA LEU A 130 13.15 20.63 5.95
C LEU A 130 12.44 21.63 6.87
N GLU A 131 12.39 22.89 6.46
CA GLU A 131 11.74 23.97 7.20
C GLU A 131 10.20 23.84 7.16
N ILE A 132 9.66 23.14 8.16
CA ILE A 132 8.22 22.91 8.34
C ILE A 132 7.73 23.63 9.60
N THR A 133 6.74 24.48 9.42
CA THR A 133 6.06 25.16 10.52
C THR A 133 5.15 24.20 11.29
N LYS A 134 4.77 24.58 12.52
CA LYS A 134 3.77 23.82 13.30
C LYS A 134 2.46 23.64 12.54
N ALA A 135 1.96 24.69 11.90
CA ALA A 135 0.72 24.66 11.12
C ALA A 135 0.80 23.67 9.94
N GLU A 136 1.96 23.59 9.27
CA GLU A 136 2.18 22.63 8.19
C GLU A 136 2.24 21.19 8.70
N ARG A 137 2.82 20.97 9.89
CA ARG A 137 2.82 19.65 10.53
C ARG A 137 1.41 19.22 10.94
N ASP A 138 0.62 20.13 11.49
CA ASP A 138 -0.78 19.86 11.83
C ASP A 138 -1.61 19.60 10.56
N ASN A 139 -1.33 20.32 9.46
CA ASN A 139 -1.91 20.05 8.15
C ASN A 139 -1.55 18.64 7.63
N PHE A 140 -0.30 18.19 7.78
CA PHE A 140 0.09 16.83 7.40
C PHE A 140 -0.66 15.75 8.19
N ARG A 141 -1.05 16.02 9.43
CA ARG A 141 -1.87 15.07 10.20
C ARG A 141 -3.30 15.01 9.70
N SER A 142 -3.86 16.11 9.20
CA SER A 142 -5.23 16.15 8.70
C SER A 142 -5.42 15.78 7.23
N ILE A 143 -4.35 15.72 6.41
CA ILE A 143 -4.51 15.32 5.01
C ILE A 143 -5.05 13.88 4.86
N PRO A 144 -5.85 13.61 3.81
CA PRO A 144 -6.25 12.26 3.45
C PRO A 144 -5.04 11.35 3.22
N LYS A 145 -4.98 10.26 3.99
CA LYS A 145 -4.00 9.19 3.87
C LYS A 145 -4.74 7.95 3.40
N ASN A 146 -4.41 7.46 2.22
CA ASN A 146 -5.03 6.26 1.67
C ASN A 146 -4.01 5.13 1.68
N TYR A 147 -4.54 3.93 1.80
CA TYR A 147 -3.76 2.71 1.68
C TYR A 147 -4.36 1.87 0.56
N ILE A 148 -3.53 1.56 -0.43
CA ILE A 148 -3.91 0.83 -1.63
C ILE A 148 -3.12 -0.47 -1.65
N ILE A 149 -3.83 -1.59 -1.63
CA ILE A 149 -3.24 -2.91 -1.83
C ILE A 149 -3.41 -3.26 -3.30
N MET A 150 -2.30 -3.31 -4.01
CA MET A 150 -2.27 -3.70 -5.40
C MET A 150 -2.06 -5.21 -5.51
N VAL A 151 -2.87 -5.86 -6.34
CA VAL A 151 -2.80 -7.30 -6.58
C VAL A 151 -2.66 -7.61 -8.08
N ASP A 152 -2.11 -8.78 -8.40
CA ASP A 152 -2.00 -9.32 -9.76
C ASP A 152 -3.28 -10.05 -10.22
N ILE A 153 -4.19 -10.38 -9.30
CA ILE A 153 -5.50 -10.98 -9.59
C ILE A 153 -6.58 -9.95 -9.90
N GLU A 154 -7.60 -10.37 -10.63
CA GLU A 154 -8.82 -9.58 -10.82
C GLU A 154 -9.68 -9.58 -9.54
N ILE A 155 -10.27 -8.41 -9.25
CA ILE A 155 -11.20 -8.19 -8.13
C ILE A 155 -12.55 -7.87 -8.74
N GLU A 156 -13.59 -8.55 -8.26
CA GLU A 156 -14.95 -8.27 -8.70
C GLU A 156 -15.53 -7.07 -7.93
N GLU A 157 -15.90 -6.01 -8.64
CA GLU A 157 -16.48 -4.80 -8.01
C GLU A 157 -18.03 -4.85 -7.96
N ASP A 158 -18.68 -5.78 -8.66
CA ASP A 158 -20.15 -5.90 -8.68
C ASP A 158 -20.70 -6.42 -7.33
N PRO A 159 -21.58 -5.68 -6.62
CA PRO A 159 -22.16 -6.10 -5.35
C PRO A 159 -22.92 -7.44 -5.41
N VAL A 160 -23.61 -7.72 -6.52
CA VAL A 160 -24.38 -8.96 -6.70
C VAL A 160 -23.43 -10.13 -6.86
N LYS A 161 -22.36 -9.95 -7.63
CA LYS A 161 -21.33 -10.98 -7.75
C LYS A 161 -20.50 -11.10 -6.48
N ASN A 162 -20.23 -10.03 -5.75
CA ASN A 162 -19.60 -10.10 -4.42
C ASN A 162 -20.43 -10.89 -3.41
N MET A 163 -21.76 -10.77 -3.47
CA MET A 163 -22.66 -11.62 -2.72
C MET A 163 -22.59 -13.09 -3.20
N ALA A 164 -22.54 -13.32 -4.51
CA ALA A 164 -22.34 -14.67 -5.06
C ALA A 164 -20.98 -15.28 -4.65
N LEU A 165 -19.92 -14.48 -4.63
CA LEU A 165 -18.58 -14.85 -4.13
C LEU A 165 -18.65 -15.26 -2.66
N SER A 166 -19.32 -14.45 -1.85
CA SER A 166 -19.54 -14.73 -0.42
C SER A 166 -20.33 -16.03 -0.21
N LEU A 167 -21.35 -16.28 -1.02
CA LEU A 167 -22.14 -17.51 -0.98
C LEU A 167 -21.33 -18.73 -1.47
N ALA A 168 -20.53 -18.60 -2.53
CA ALA A 168 -19.66 -19.65 -3.05
C ALA A 168 -18.55 -20.04 -2.05
N TYR A 169 -18.03 -19.05 -1.32
CA TYR A 169 -17.12 -19.26 -0.19
C TYR A 169 -17.76 -20.13 0.90
N LEU A 170 -18.98 -19.78 1.30
CA LEU A 170 -19.75 -20.55 2.28
C LEU A 170 -20.13 -21.94 1.77
N SER A 171 -20.28 -22.11 0.45
CA SER A 171 -20.70 -23.37 -0.18
C SER A 171 -19.56 -24.39 -0.39
N SER A 172 -18.39 -24.20 0.22
CA SER A 172 -17.24 -25.13 0.21
C SER A 172 -16.59 -25.40 -1.16
N THR A 173 -16.87 -24.58 -2.18
CA THR A 173 -16.32 -24.79 -3.53
C THR A 173 -14.82 -24.44 -3.61
N SER A 174 -14.13 -25.03 -4.60
CA SER A 174 -12.66 -24.99 -4.79
C SER A 174 -12.14 -23.71 -5.45
N ASN A 175 -12.93 -22.63 -5.52
CA ASN A 175 -12.46 -21.40 -6.16
C ASN A 175 -11.56 -20.58 -5.21
N TYR A 176 -10.27 -20.92 -5.17
CA TYR A 176 -9.31 -20.32 -4.24
C TYR A 176 -9.07 -18.84 -4.47
N GLN A 177 -9.19 -18.35 -5.71
CA GLN A 177 -9.06 -16.92 -6.00
C GLN A 177 -10.13 -16.13 -5.23
N GLU A 178 -11.39 -16.57 -5.31
CA GLU A 178 -12.51 -15.94 -4.59
C GLU A 178 -12.27 -15.95 -3.08
N LYS A 179 -11.77 -17.06 -2.53
CA LYS A 179 -11.45 -17.16 -1.09
C LYS A 179 -10.38 -16.17 -0.66
N VAL A 180 -9.30 -16.04 -1.45
CA VAL A 180 -8.22 -15.09 -1.18
C VAL A 180 -8.73 -13.65 -1.24
N VAL A 181 -9.53 -13.31 -2.25
CA VAL A 181 -10.11 -11.96 -2.40
C VAL A 181 -10.99 -11.61 -1.20
N LEU A 182 -11.88 -12.51 -0.77
CA LEU A 182 -12.78 -12.24 0.36
C LEU A 182 -12.02 -12.05 1.68
N HIS A 183 -11.07 -12.94 1.99
CA HIS A 183 -10.26 -12.81 3.20
C HIS A 183 -9.42 -11.54 3.18
N LEU A 184 -8.91 -11.14 2.02
CA LEU A 184 -8.19 -9.89 1.88
C LEU A 184 -9.11 -8.69 2.12
N ILE A 185 -10.32 -8.67 1.54
CA ILE A 185 -11.30 -7.60 1.77
C ILE A 185 -11.66 -7.49 3.26
N ASP A 186 -11.86 -8.61 3.96
CA ASP A 186 -12.20 -8.65 5.38
C ASP A 186 -11.07 -8.08 6.24
N GLU A 187 -9.84 -8.55 6.04
CA GLU A 187 -8.66 -8.06 6.76
C GLU A 187 -8.49 -6.55 6.55
N VAL A 188 -8.59 -6.11 5.29
CA VAL A 188 -8.37 -4.73 4.89
C VAL A 188 -9.44 -3.79 5.43
N SER A 189 -10.70 -4.23 5.43
CA SER A 189 -11.80 -3.45 5.99
C SER A 189 -11.65 -3.23 7.48
N SER A 190 -10.96 -4.13 8.20
CA SER A 190 -10.71 -4.00 9.63
C SER A 190 -9.65 -2.92 9.98
N LEU A 191 -8.75 -2.57 9.05
CA LEU A 191 -7.65 -1.63 9.28
C LEU A 191 -8.11 -0.19 9.52
N HIS A 192 -9.19 0.23 8.86
CA HIS A 192 -9.72 1.60 8.98
C HIS A 192 -10.06 1.98 10.42
N ASN A 193 -10.47 1.02 11.25
CA ASN A 193 -10.84 1.27 12.64
C ASN A 193 -9.63 1.42 13.58
N ARG A 194 -8.42 1.09 13.11
CA ARG A 194 -7.20 1.01 13.94
C ARG A 194 -6.20 2.12 13.67
N ILE A 195 -6.22 2.70 12.47
CA ILE A 195 -5.27 3.72 12.02
C ILE A 195 -6.06 4.87 11.41
N GLU A 196 -5.62 6.12 11.64
CA GLU A 196 -6.15 7.33 10.99
C GLU A 196 -5.81 7.39 9.49
N ILE A 197 -6.31 6.43 8.73
CA ILE A 197 -6.29 6.38 7.27
C ILE A 197 -7.72 6.25 6.75
N ASN A 198 -7.95 6.67 5.51
CA ASN A 198 -9.18 6.33 4.81
C ASN A 198 -9.32 4.81 4.68
N LYS A 199 -10.57 4.34 4.49
CA LYS A 199 -10.83 2.92 4.25
C LYS A 199 -9.89 2.42 3.16
N PRO A 200 -9.05 1.41 3.42
CA PRO A 200 -8.12 0.98 2.40
C PRO A 200 -8.83 0.38 1.20
N ILE A 201 -8.16 0.45 0.06
CA ILE A 201 -8.71 0.10 -1.24
C ILE A 201 -7.85 -1.02 -1.81
N ILE A 202 -8.47 -2.00 -2.45
CA ILE A 202 -7.75 -3.02 -3.19
C ILE A 202 -7.94 -2.72 -4.68
N LYS A 203 -6.86 -2.76 -5.46
CA LYS A 203 -6.90 -2.55 -6.91
C LYS A 203 -6.07 -3.60 -7.63
N SER A 204 -6.57 -4.10 -8.74
CA SER A 204 -5.79 -4.95 -9.61
C SER A 204 -4.78 -4.14 -10.43
N SER A 205 -3.79 -4.86 -10.95
CA SER A 205 -2.78 -4.35 -11.88
C SER A 205 -3.38 -3.68 -13.13
N LYS A 206 -4.58 -4.09 -13.56
CA LYS A 206 -5.28 -3.54 -14.73
C LYS A 206 -6.03 -2.23 -14.42
N GLU A 207 -6.39 -2.00 -13.17
CA GLU A 207 -7.24 -0.87 -12.77
C GLU A 207 -6.43 0.32 -12.29
N ILE A 208 -5.23 0.09 -11.75
CA ILE A 208 -4.47 1.12 -11.02
C ILE A 208 -4.16 2.36 -11.86
N ASP A 209 -3.83 2.18 -13.14
CA ASP A 209 -3.53 3.31 -14.05
C ASP A 209 -4.79 4.14 -14.33
N ASN A 210 -5.94 3.50 -14.55
CA ASN A 210 -7.19 4.21 -14.79
C ASN A 210 -7.68 4.91 -13.52
N TYR A 211 -7.58 4.24 -12.37
CA TYR A 211 -7.88 4.82 -11.06
C TYR A 211 -7.14 6.14 -10.85
N TYR A 212 -5.84 6.18 -11.15
CA TYR A 212 -5.07 7.42 -11.00
C TYR A 212 -5.36 8.47 -12.06
N LYS A 213 -5.63 8.07 -13.32
CA LYS A 213 -6.06 9.00 -14.37
C LYS A 213 -7.36 9.72 -14.00
N GLU A 214 -8.33 9.00 -13.45
CA GLU A 214 -9.61 9.57 -13.02
C GLU A 214 -9.42 10.56 -11.87
N LEU A 215 -8.57 10.23 -10.89
CA LEU A 215 -8.25 11.14 -9.79
C LEU A 215 -7.55 12.43 -10.25
N GLU A 216 -6.67 12.31 -11.25
CA GLU A 216 -5.99 13.48 -11.85
C GLU A 216 -6.98 14.38 -12.61
N GLN A 217 -8.06 13.83 -13.17
CA GLN A 217 -9.11 14.60 -13.85
C GLN A 217 -10.07 15.31 -12.89
N ILE A 218 -10.32 14.75 -11.71
CA ILE A 218 -11.17 15.37 -10.67
C ILE A 218 -10.46 16.55 -9.98
N GLY A 219 -9.13 16.60 -10.05
CA GLY A 219 -8.29 17.63 -9.45
C GLY A 219 -7.94 18.81 -10.35
N VAL A 220 -8.60 18.97 -11.51
CA VAL A 220 -8.49 20.11 -12.43
C VAL A 220 -9.71 21.02 -12.29
#